data_AF-A0A838TRM7-F1
#
_entry.id   AF-A0A838TRM7-F1
#
_cell.length_a   1.000
_cell.length_b   1.000
_cell.length_c   1.000
_cell.angle_alpha   90.00
_cell.angle_beta   90.00
_cell.angle_gamma   90.00
#
_symmetry.space_group_name_H-M   'P 1'
#
loop_
_entity.id
_entity.type
_entity.pdbx_description
1 polymer ?
#
loop_
_entity_poly.entity_id
_entity_poly.type
_entity_poly.pdbx_seq_one_letter_code
_entity_poly.pdbx_strand_id
1 'polypeptide(L)'
;AIKTPSKKVEPDVISNTKFEKRENKVLKTIPIKNETFTVDFYDNGEIDGDSISVFYNGKLVLSHKRLTDKPITITLSLDPDKTVNELVMYAENLGEIPPNTALMIIRDGDNRYEARITSDIKKNGTIRFSH
;
A
#
# COMPACT_ATOMS: atom_id res chain seq x y z
N ALA A 1 -52.97 0.76 0.67
CA ALA A 1 -51.67 1.47 0.69
C ALA A 1 -50.69 0.68 1.54
N ILE A 2 -49.78 -0.05 0.91
CA ILE A 2 -48.81 -0.92 1.58
C ILE A 2 -47.60 -0.05 1.89
N LYS A 3 -47.33 0.21 3.17
CA LYS A 3 -46.13 0.90 3.63
C LYS A 3 -44.99 -0.11 3.70
N THR A 4 -44.03 0.00 2.78
CA THR A 4 -42.78 -0.76 2.79
C THR A 4 -41.92 -0.33 4.00
N PRO A 5 -41.32 -1.25 4.77
CA PRO A 5 -40.42 -0.88 5.85
C PRO A 5 -39.06 -0.43 5.31
N SER A 6 -38.59 0.70 5.84
CA SER A 6 -37.29 1.31 5.55
C SER A 6 -36.15 0.41 6.05
N LYS A 7 -35.29 -0.05 5.14
CA LYS A 7 -34.09 -0.83 5.47
C LYS A 7 -33.03 0.15 5.99
N LYS A 8 -32.78 0.10 7.29
CA LYS A 8 -31.67 0.78 7.98
C LYS A 8 -30.36 0.27 7.39
N VAL A 9 -29.59 1.16 6.76
CA VAL A 9 -28.25 0.86 6.23
C VAL A 9 -27.29 0.81 7.42
N GLU A 10 -26.82 -0.39 7.77
CA GLU A 10 -25.72 -0.58 8.71
C GLU A 10 -24.39 -0.17 8.05
N PRO A 11 -23.42 0.37 8.80
CA PRO A 11 -22.16 0.84 8.24
C PRO A 11 -21.40 -0.33 7.63
N ASP A 12 -20.96 -0.17 6.38
CA ASP A 12 -20.13 -1.12 5.65
C ASP A 12 -18.89 -1.50 6.48
N VAL A 13 -18.95 -2.67 7.11
CA VAL A 13 -17.77 -3.41 7.48
C VAL A 13 -17.15 -3.84 6.16
N ILE A 14 -16.21 -3.03 5.65
CA ILE A 14 -15.41 -3.37 4.46
C ILE A 14 -14.80 -4.74 4.75
N SER A 15 -15.35 -5.75 4.11
CA SER A 15 -14.93 -7.13 4.26
C SER A 15 -13.49 -7.24 3.74
N ASN A 16 -12.53 -7.39 4.66
CA ASN A 16 -11.10 -7.66 4.38
C ASN A 16 -10.85 -8.96 3.57
N THR A 17 -11.89 -9.59 3.02
CA THR A 17 -11.82 -10.85 2.26
C THR A 17 -11.12 -10.72 0.92
N LYS A 18 -10.96 -9.51 0.35
CA LYS A 18 -10.24 -9.30 -0.93
C LYS A 18 -8.72 -9.47 -0.80
N PHE A 19 -8.19 -9.31 0.40
CA PHE A 19 -6.77 -9.45 0.71
C PHE A 19 -6.53 -10.73 1.50
N GLU A 20 -6.90 -11.88 0.93
CA GLU A 20 -6.62 -13.22 1.51
C GLU A 20 -5.18 -13.34 2.05
N LYS A 21 -4.91 -14.38 2.86
CA LYS A 21 -3.59 -14.63 3.50
C LYS A 21 -2.47 -14.89 2.46
N ARG A 22 -2.06 -13.84 1.75
CA ARG A 22 -0.88 -13.78 0.89
C ARG A 22 0.36 -13.68 1.78
N GLU A 23 1.46 -14.25 1.33
CA GLU A 23 2.74 -14.18 2.02
C GLU A 23 3.31 -12.76 1.88
N ASN A 24 3.63 -12.10 3.00
CA ASN A 24 4.32 -10.82 2.99
C ASN A 24 5.82 -11.05 2.79
N LYS A 25 6.34 -10.66 1.63
CA LYS A 25 7.77 -10.76 1.32
C LYS A 25 8.45 -9.42 1.61
N VAL A 26 9.31 -9.40 2.62
CA VAL A 26 10.16 -8.23 2.91
C VAL A 26 11.18 -8.05 1.78
N LEU A 27 11.09 -6.92 1.09
CA LEU A 27 11.97 -6.57 -0.03
C LEU A 27 13.13 -5.68 0.41
N LYS A 28 12.88 -4.80 1.38
CA LYS A 28 13.89 -3.87 1.90
C LYS A 28 13.54 -3.40 3.31
N THR A 29 14.56 -3.11 4.10
CA THR A 29 14.46 -2.35 5.35
C THR A 29 15.15 -1.00 5.15
N ILE A 30 14.48 0.09 5.52
CA ILE A 30 14.94 1.47 5.33
C ILE A 30 15.01 2.15 6.69
N PRO A 31 16.16 2.75 7.08
CA PRO A 31 16.23 3.52 8.30
C PRO A 31 15.52 4.87 8.13
N ILE A 32 14.64 5.21 9.08
CA ILE A 32 13.91 6.48 9.14
C ILE A 32 14.29 7.19 10.43
N LYS A 33 14.52 8.51 10.34
CA LYS A 33 14.95 9.34 11.47
C LYS A 33 13.88 10.32 11.94
N ASN A 34 13.01 10.79 11.04
CA ASN A 34 11.98 11.77 11.39
C ASN A 34 10.68 11.07 11.81
N GLU A 35 9.90 11.74 12.66
CA GLU A 35 8.57 11.27 13.09
C GLU A 35 7.59 11.12 11.93
N THR A 36 7.79 11.88 10.85
CA THR A 36 6.98 11.81 9.63
C THR A 36 7.86 11.76 8.40
N PHE A 37 7.40 11.02 7.40
CA PHE A 37 8.07 10.87 6.12
C PHE A 37 7.03 10.68 5.01
N THR A 38 7.43 10.93 3.77
CA THR A 38 6.55 10.76 2.61
C THR A 38 6.96 9.55 1.80
N VAL A 39 5.96 8.92 1.20
CA VAL A 39 6.12 7.78 0.31
C VAL A 39 5.35 8.08 -0.97
N ASP A 40 6.04 8.10 -2.10
CA ASP A 40 5.42 8.16 -3.41
C ASP A 40 5.43 6.78 -4.04
N PHE A 41 4.34 6.44 -4.73
CA PHE A 41 4.24 5.29 -5.62
C PHE A 41 4.09 5.74 -7.06
N TYR A 42 4.90 5.17 -7.94
CA TYR A 42 4.84 5.31 -9.38
C TYR A 42 4.69 3.94 -10.02
N ASP A 43 4.22 3.91 -11.25
CA ASP A 43 4.44 2.77 -12.14
C ASP A 43 5.95 2.50 -12.30
N ASN A 44 6.33 1.23 -12.51
CA ASN A 44 7.73 0.83 -12.71
C ASN A 44 7.95 0.22 -14.11
N GLY A 45 7.57 0.96 -15.14
CA GLY A 45 7.96 0.68 -16.52
C GLY A 45 6.93 1.17 -17.51
N GLU A 46 6.01 0.28 -17.87
CA GLU A 46 4.91 0.52 -18.79
C GLU A 46 3.61 0.63 -18.00
N ILE A 47 2.84 1.70 -18.23
CA ILE A 47 1.56 1.94 -17.55
C ILE A 47 0.50 1.00 -18.13
N ASP A 48 0.43 -0.20 -17.59
CA ASP A 48 -0.31 -1.33 -18.15
C ASP A 48 -1.62 -1.65 -17.41
N GLY A 49 -2.01 -0.80 -16.45
CA GLY A 49 -3.24 -1.02 -15.66
C GLY A 49 -3.02 -1.42 -14.22
N ASP A 50 -1.77 -1.52 -13.79
CA ASP A 50 -1.42 -1.81 -12.40
C ASP A 50 -2.20 -0.96 -11.38
N SER A 51 -2.86 -1.63 -10.44
CA SER A 51 -3.60 -1.00 -9.35
C SER A 51 -3.26 -1.63 -8.00
N ILE A 52 -3.11 -0.78 -6.99
CA ILE A 52 -2.65 -1.18 -5.66
C ILE A 52 -3.54 -0.67 -4.53
N SER A 53 -3.47 -1.39 -3.42
CA SER A 53 -3.85 -0.92 -2.08
C SER A 53 -2.62 -1.02 -1.18
N VAL A 54 -2.50 -0.11 -0.22
CA VAL A 54 -1.36 -0.04 0.70
C VAL A 54 -1.86 -0.09 2.13
N PHE A 55 -1.25 -0.97 2.91
CA PHE A 55 -1.43 -1.07 4.34
C PHE A 55 -0.18 -0.62 5.05
N TYR A 56 -0.36 0.11 6.15
CA TYR A 56 0.72 0.53 7.03
C TYR A 56 0.38 0.09 8.45
N ASN A 57 1.26 -0.70 9.07
CA ASN A 57 1.04 -1.32 10.38
C ASN A 57 -0.32 -2.05 10.48
N GLY A 58 -0.72 -2.73 9.40
CA GLY A 58 -1.99 -3.45 9.30
C GLY A 58 -3.23 -2.58 9.06
N LYS A 59 -3.09 -1.26 8.94
CA LYS A 59 -4.18 -0.33 8.62
C LYS A 59 -4.15 0.05 7.15
N LEU A 60 -5.30 0.03 6.47
CA LEU A 60 -5.42 0.48 5.08
C LEU A 60 -5.21 2.00 5.02
N VAL A 61 -4.17 2.45 4.30
CA VAL A 61 -3.83 3.88 4.14
C VAL A 61 -4.05 4.39 2.73
N LEU A 62 -4.07 3.49 1.75
CA LEU A 62 -4.36 3.78 0.35
C LEU A 62 -5.17 2.62 -0.22
N SER A 63 -6.26 2.91 -0.95
CA SER A 63 -7.08 1.86 -1.55
C SER A 63 -7.37 2.12 -3.01
N HIS A 64 -7.26 1.06 -3.82
CA HIS A 64 -7.68 1.01 -5.21
C HIS A 64 -7.14 2.16 -6.07
N LYS A 65 -5.81 2.33 -6.07
CA LYS A 65 -5.13 3.37 -6.84
C LYS A 65 -4.35 2.78 -8.00
N ARG A 66 -4.59 3.33 -9.19
CA ARG A 66 -3.86 2.98 -10.40
C ARG A 66 -2.49 3.65 -10.42
N LEU A 67 -1.45 2.85 -10.67
CA LEU A 67 -0.08 3.34 -10.85
C LEU A 67 0.05 4.04 -12.21
N THR A 68 0.81 5.13 -12.23
CA THR A 68 1.08 5.96 -13.42
C THR A 68 2.47 6.57 -13.33
N ASP A 69 2.84 7.38 -14.33
CA ASP A 69 4.02 8.24 -14.30
C ASP A 69 3.91 9.40 -13.28
N LYS A 70 2.72 9.68 -12.77
CA LYS A 70 2.48 10.65 -11.70
C LYS A 70 2.48 9.96 -10.33
N PRO A 71 3.07 10.59 -9.30
CA PRO A 71 3.11 10.00 -7.97
C PRO A 71 1.74 9.94 -7.32
N ILE A 72 1.51 8.84 -6.62
CA ILE A 72 0.57 8.79 -5.52
C ILE A 72 1.35 8.97 -4.23
N THR A 73 1.22 10.14 -3.61
CA THR A 73 1.94 10.48 -2.37
C THR A 73 1.08 10.20 -1.14
N ILE A 74 1.66 9.52 -0.16
CA ILE A 74 1.11 9.41 1.19
C ILE A 74 2.14 9.88 2.21
N THR A 75 1.67 10.56 3.27
CA THR A 75 2.49 10.91 4.43
C THR A 75 2.24 9.89 5.52
N LEU A 76 3.31 9.32 6.08
CA LEU A 76 3.26 8.33 7.14
C LEU A 76 3.93 8.88 8.39
N SER A 77 3.40 8.47 9.55
CA SER A 77 4.01 8.73 10.84
C SER A 77 4.67 7.47 11.36
N LEU A 78 5.86 7.62 11.92
CA LEU A 78 6.54 6.56 12.65
C LEU A 78 5.73 6.22 13.90
N ASP A 79 5.49 4.93 14.13
CA ASP A 79 4.99 4.45 15.42
C ASP A 79 6.23 4.12 16.31
N PRO A 80 6.55 4.93 17.33
CA PRO A 80 7.73 4.75 18.16
C PRO A 80 7.62 3.53 19.10
N ASP A 81 6.41 3.02 19.32
CA ASP A 81 6.19 1.82 20.14
C ASP A 81 6.49 0.52 19.37
N LYS A 82 6.79 0.63 18.06
CA LYS A 82 7.13 -0.50 17.20
C LYS A 82 8.59 -0.47 16.79
N THR A 83 9.35 -1.49 17.15
CA THR A 83 10.74 -1.66 16.67
C THR A 83 10.87 -1.67 15.14
N VAL A 84 9.80 -2.06 14.44
CA VAL A 84 9.69 -2.00 12.99
C VAL A 84 8.30 -1.55 12.59
N ASN A 85 8.23 -0.54 11.74
CA ASN A 85 7.01 -0.12 11.05
C ASN A 85 6.94 -0.83 9.69
N GLU A 86 5.79 -1.41 9.34
CA GLU A 86 5.65 -2.25 8.14
C GLU A 86 4.67 -1.62 7.14
N LEU A 87 5.14 -1.40 5.91
CA LEU A 87 4.32 -1.04 4.76
C LEU A 87 4.17 -2.25 3.84
N VAL A 88 2.94 -2.61 3.54
CA VAL A 88 2.60 -3.74 2.68
C VAL A 88 1.79 -3.22 1.49
N MET A 89 2.31 -3.46 0.29
CA MET A 89 1.60 -3.20 -0.95
C MET A 89 0.86 -4.46 -1.38
N TYR A 90 -0.42 -4.31 -1.70
CA TYR A 90 -1.25 -5.35 -2.27
C TYR A 90 -1.57 -5.02 -3.71
N ALA A 91 -1.30 -5.97 -4.58
CA ALA A 91 -1.79 -5.98 -5.96
C ALA A 91 -3.33 -6.16 -5.95
N GLU A 92 -4.07 -5.16 -6.42
CA GLU A 92 -5.51 -5.23 -6.69
C GLU A 92 -5.80 -5.97 -7.99
N ASN A 93 -4.87 -5.90 -8.93
CA ASN A 93 -4.80 -6.64 -10.19
C ASN A 93 -3.32 -6.97 -10.49
N LEU A 94 -3.03 -7.59 -11.63
CA LEU A 94 -1.66 -7.92 -12.05
C LEU A 94 -1.13 -7.00 -13.16
N GLY A 95 -1.86 -5.94 -13.51
CA GLY A 95 -1.64 -5.22 -14.77
C GLY A 95 -1.97 -6.09 -15.98
N GLU A 96 -1.48 -5.66 -17.14
CA GLU A 96 -1.45 -6.45 -18.37
C GLU A 96 -0.26 -7.42 -18.36
N ILE A 97 0.86 -6.99 -17.77
CA ILE A 97 2.12 -7.71 -17.68
C ILE A 97 2.40 -8.05 -16.19
N PRO A 98 2.13 -9.29 -15.75
CA PRO A 98 2.40 -9.69 -14.37
C PRO A 98 3.91 -9.75 -14.07
N PRO A 99 4.34 -9.51 -12.81
CA PRO A 99 3.52 -9.12 -11.65
C PRO A 99 3.20 -7.62 -11.64
N ASN A 100 2.31 -7.20 -10.73
CA ASN A 100 2.10 -5.77 -10.46
C ASN A 100 3.37 -5.16 -9.84
N THR A 101 3.86 -4.06 -10.41
CA THR A 101 5.13 -3.44 -9.99
C THR A 101 5.00 -1.95 -9.73
N ALA A 102 5.61 -1.49 -8.63
CA ALA A 102 5.68 -0.09 -8.28
C ALA A 102 7.13 0.35 -8.03
N LEU A 103 7.44 1.58 -8.40
CA LEU A 103 8.61 2.29 -7.90
C LEU A 103 8.16 3.11 -6.69
N MET A 104 8.71 2.81 -5.53
CA MET A 104 8.47 3.53 -4.30
C MET A 104 9.62 4.48 -4.00
N ILE A 105 9.32 5.77 -3.82
CA ILE A 105 10.28 6.79 -3.41
C ILE A 105 9.94 7.26 -2.00
N ILE A 106 10.89 7.16 -1.09
CA ILE A 106 10.72 7.53 0.32
C ILE A 106 11.54 8.80 0.56
N ARG A 107 10.94 9.82 1.17
CA ARG A 107 11.63 11.04 1.61
C ARG A 107 11.46 11.24 3.10
N ASP A 108 12.58 11.26 3.81
CA ASP A 108 12.70 11.37 5.26
C ASP A 108 13.66 12.53 5.60
N GLY A 109 13.12 13.73 5.74
CA GLY A 109 13.91 14.96 5.75
C GLY A 109 14.71 15.11 4.46
N ASP A 110 16.03 15.27 4.58
CA ASP A 110 16.95 15.35 3.43
C ASP A 110 17.29 13.98 2.82
N ASN A 111 16.90 12.88 3.48
CA ASN A 111 17.20 11.53 2.98
C ASN A 111 16.17 11.11 1.94
N ARG A 112 16.66 10.54 0.82
CA ARG A 112 15.83 9.95 -0.22
C ARG A 112 16.22 8.51 -0.47
N TYR A 113 15.23 7.62 -0.44
CA TYR A 113 15.42 6.20 -0.72
C TYR A 113 14.51 5.75 -1.86
N GLU A 114 14.94 4.70 -2.56
CA GLU A 114 14.14 4.06 -3.60
C GLU A 114 13.99 2.56 -3.29
N ALA A 115 12.83 2.02 -3.61
CA ALA A 115 12.55 0.59 -3.58
C ALA A 115 11.64 0.21 -4.75
N ARG A 116 11.95 -0.90 -5.42
CA ARG A 116 11.02 -1.55 -6.35
C ARG A 116 10.19 -2.55 -5.58
N ILE A 117 8.88 -2.43 -5.67
CA ILE A 117 7.94 -3.30 -4.99
C ILE A 117 7.21 -4.11 -6.03
N THR A 118 7.17 -5.42 -5.84
CA THR A 118 6.41 -6.33 -6.70
C THR A 118 5.38 -7.06 -5.86
N SER A 119 4.21 -7.33 -6.42
CA SER A 119 3.13 -8.06 -5.75
C SER A 119 2.35 -8.88 -6.76
N ASP A 120 1.90 -10.04 -6.33
CA ASP A 120 1.05 -10.93 -7.11
C ASP A 120 -0.10 -11.48 -6.25
N ILE A 121 -0.88 -12.41 -6.81
CA ILE A 121 -2.03 -13.01 -6.10
C ILE A 121 -1.64 -13.92 -4.92
N LYS A 122 -0.35 -14.27 -4.76
CA LYS A 122 0.19 -15.12 -3.70
C LYS A 122 1.07 -14.35 -2.71
N LYS A 123 1.75 -13.31 -3.16
CA LYS A 123 2.79 -12.58 -2.41
C LYS A 123 2.55 -11.07 -2.46
N ASN A 124 2.68 -10.45 -1.30
CA ASN A 124 2.71 -9.00 -1.17
C ASN A 124 4.14 -8.51 -1.04
N GLY A 125 4.39 -7.32 -1.57
CA GLY A 125 5.65 -6.62 -1.41
C GLY A 125 5.64 -5.81 -0.12
N THR A 126 6.64 -6.04 0.74
CA THR A 126 6.73 -5.40 2.05
C THR A 126 8.00 -4.58 2.17
N ILE A 127 7.87 -3.33 2.62
CA ILE A 127 8.98 -2.47 3.03
C ILE A 127 8.90 -2.24 4.53
N ARG A 128 10.03 -2.41 5.21
CA ARG A 128 10.16 -2.18 6.65
C ARG A 128 10.88 -0.87 6.90
N PHE A 129 10.43 -0.14 7.91
CA PHE A 129 11.09 1.05 8.41
C PHE A 129 11.60 0.78 9.82
N SER A 130 12.92 0.91 10.00
CA SER A 130 13.59 0.82 11.30
C SER A 130 13.96 2.23 11.78
N HIS A 131 13.93 2.44 13.09
CA HIS A 131 14.34 3.69 13.72
C HIS A 131 15.20 3.43 14.96
#